data_AF-T1B2Y1-F1
#
_entry.id   AF-T1B2Y1-F1
#
_cell.length_a   1.000
_cell.length_b   1.000
_cell.length_c   1.000
_cell.angle_alpha   90.00
_cell.angle_beta   90.00
_cell.angle_gamma   90.00
#
_symmetry.space_group_name_H-M   'P 1'
#
loop_
_entity.id
_entity.type
_entity.pdbx_description
1 polymer ?
#
loop_
_entity_poly.entity_id
_entity_poly.type
_entity_poly.pdbx_seq_one_letter_code
_entity_poly.pdbx_strand_id
1 'polypeptide(L)' 'VCAGREGALPTVVAGLVRAPVLGIPTSVGYGRGARGEAALTAMLQSCAPLAVVNIDAAVPAALYVAQWLLPDRPS' A
#
# COMPACT_ATOMS: atom_id res chain seq x y z
N VAL A 1 5.18 -0.09 0.53
CA VAL A 1 5.16 -0.12 2.00
C VAL A 1 4.18 -1.20 2.44
N CYS A 2 4.63 -2.22 3.18
CA CYS A 2 3.75 -3.24 3.76
C CYS A 2 3.39 -2.86 5.19
N ALA A 3 2.10 -2.83 5.55
CA ALA A 3 1.69 -2.50 6.91
C ALA A 3 0.37 -3.20 7.31
N GLY A 4 0.27 -3.58 8.58
CA GLY A 4 -0.93 -4.19 9.16
C GLY A 4 -1.53 -3.36 10.29
N ARG A 5 -2.45 -3.99 11.04
CA ARG A 5 -3.23 -3.32 12.10
C ARG A 5 -3.94 -2.07 11.58
N GLU A 6 -3.65 -0.90 12.13
CA GLU A 6 -4.26 0.38 11.77
C GLU A 6 -3.75 0.94 10.43
N GLY A 7 -2.71 0.34 9.82
CA GLY A 7 -2.30 0.65 8.45
C GLY A 7 -1.82 2.09 8.23
N ALA A 8 -1.39 2.81 9.27
CA ALA A 8 -1.06 4.24 9.18
C ALA A 8 0.27 4.55 8.46
N LEU A 9 1.22 3.61 8.45
CA LEU A 9 2.58 3.85 7.95
C LEU A 9 2.63 4.30 6.47
N PRO A 10 1.91 3.68 5.51
CA PRO A 10 1.94 4.10 4.11
C PRO A 10 1.46 5.54 3.90
N THR A 11 0.46 5.98 4.68
CA THR A 11 -0.05 7.36 4.65
C THR A 11 1.02 8.36 5.07
N VAL A 12 1.74 8.07 6.16
CA VAL A 12 2.84 8.94 6.63
C VAL A 12 3.98 8.96 5.61
N VAL A 13 4.39 7.79 5.11
CA VAL A 13 5.48 7.68 4.14
C VAL A 13 5.15 8.47 2.86
N ALA A 14 3.92 8.36 2.35
CA ALA A 14 3.47 9.09 1.16
C ALA A 14 3.49 10.62 1.31
N GLY A 15 3.41 11.14 2.53
CA GLY A 15 3.59 12.58 2.80
C GLY A 15 5.05 13.02 2.94
N LEU A 16 5.98 12.09 3.15
CA LEU A 16 7.39 12.39 3.44
C LEU A 16 8.32 12.17 2.25
N VAL A 17 7.92 11.38 1.25
CA VAL A 17 8.76 11.06 0.09
C VAL A 17 8.20 11.66 -1.19
N ARG A 18 9.10 12.02 -2.12
CA ARG A 18 8.72 12.44 -3.48
C ARG A 18 8.44 11.27 -4.41
N ALA A 19 8.91 10.07 -4.06
CA ALA A 19 8.69 8.87 -4.83
C ALA A 19 7.23 8.40 -4.69
N PRO A 20 6.64 7.77 -5.73
CA PRO A 20 5.32 7.19 -5.61
C PRO A 20 5.30 6.07 -4.56
N VAL A 21 4.21 5.99 -3.79
CA VAL A 21 4.04 5.00 -2.72
C VAL A 21 2.94 4.01 -3.08
N LEU A 22 3.29 2.71 -3.04
CA LEU A 22 2.35 1.61 -3.13
C LEU A 22 2.17 0.96 -1.74
N GLY A 23 0.96 1.04 -1.20
CA GLY A 23 0.55 0.44 0.07
C GLY A 23 0.12 -1.02 -0.11
N ILE A 24 0.65 -1.91 0.72
CA ILE A 24 0.32 -3.33 0.77
C ILE A 24 -0.24 -3.62 2.16
N PRO A 25 -1.58 -3.70 2.31
CA PRO A 25 -2.16 -4.05 3.59
C PRO A 25 -1.84 -5.50 3.90
N THR A 26 -1.33 -5.78 5.10
CA THR A 26 -1.00 -7.14 5.53
C THR A 26 -2.12 -7.70 6.41
N SER A 27 -2.38 -9.01 6.36
CA SER A 27 -3.46 -9.65 7.12
C SER A 27 -3.24 -9.70 8.65
N VAL A 28 -2.11 -9.19 9.15
CA VAL A 28 -1.82 -9.13 10.58
C VAL A 28 -2.70 -8.12 11.31
N GLY A 29 -3.19 -8.51 12.48
CA GLY A 29 -4.14 -7.75 13.29
C GLY A 29 -5.12 -8.69 13.98
N TYR A 30 -5.93 -8.16 14.87
CA TYR A 30 -6.89 -8.93 15.66
C TYR A 30 -8.17 -8.12 15.93
N GLY A 31 -9.23 -8.82 16.32
CA GLY A 31 -10.51 -8.19 16.63
C GLY A 31 -11.23 -7.62 15.40
N ARG A 32 -11.89 -6.47 15.57
CA ARG A 32 -12.65 -5.83 14.49
C ARG A 32 -11.68 -5.27 13.44
N GLY A 33 -11.89 -5.64 12.19
CA GLY A 33 -10.99 -5.28 11.10
C GLY A 33 -9.75 -6.18 11.01
N ALA A 34 -9.78 -7.37 11.61
CA ALA A 34 -8.76 -8.40 11.43
C ALA A 34 -8.64 -8.86 9.95
N ARG A 35 -7.66 -9.74 9.68
CA ARG A 35 -7.35 -10.22 8.33
C ARG A 35 -7.00 -9.11 7.34
N GLY A 36 -6.51 -7.97 7.84
CA GLY A 36 -6.08 -6.84 7.03
C GLY A 36 -7.17 -5.84 6.64
N GLU A 37 -8.42 -6.06 7.04
CA GLU A 37 -9.56 -5.18 6.74
C GLU A 37 -9.37 -3.75 7.29
N ALA A 38 -8.87 -3.62 8.52
CA ALA A 38 -8.56 -2.32 9.12
C ALA A 38 -7.45 -1.60 8.32
N ALA A 39 -6.39 -2.32 7.97
CA ALA A 39 -5.26 -1.77 7.22
C ALA A 39 -5.68 -1.36 5.80
N LEU A 40 -6.46 -2.19 5.10
CA LEU A 40 -6.99 -1.90 3.77
C LEU A 40 -7.88 -0.66 3.80
N THR A 41 -8.84 -0.61 4.74
CA THR A 41 -9.77 0.52 4.87
C THR A 41 -9.01 1.81 5.17
N ALA A 42 -8.05 1.79 6.12
CA ALA A 42 -7.25 2.96 6.46
C ALA A 42 -6.41 3.47 5.28
N MET A 43 -5.81 2.57 4.50
CA MET A 43 -5.03 2.95 3.31
C MET A 43 -5.92 3.52 2.20
N LEU A 44 -7.10 2.94 1.95
CA LEU A 44 -8.04 3.42 0.92
C LEU A 44 -8.69 4.75 1.29
N GLN A 45 -8.91 5.01 2.58
CA GLN A 45 -9.47 6.27 3.08
C GLN A 45 -8.43 7.39 3.19
N SER A 46 -7.15 7.10 2.92
CA SER A 46 -6.09 8.07 3.00
C SER A 46 -6.23 9.16 1.94
N CYS A 47 -6.01 10.41 2.32
CA CYS A 47 -5.86 11.52 1.37
C CYS A 47 -4.42 11.67 0.87
N ALA A 48 -3.48 10.88 1.38
CA ALA A 48 -2.10 10.93 0.91
C ALA A 48 -1.99 10.34 -0.51
N PRO A 49 -1.01 10.78 -1.32
CA PRO A 49 -0.86 10.31 -2.70
C PRO A 49 -0.23 8.90 -2.73
N LEU A 50 -1.01 7.88 -2.38
CA LEU A 50 -0.63 6.47 -2.48
C LEU A 50 -1.62 5.64 -3.31
N ALA A 51 -1.11 4.60 -3.96
CA ALA A 51 -1.92 3.52 -4.51
C ALA A 51 -1.96 2.35 -3.51
N VAL A 52 -3.00 1.52 -3.56
CA VAL A 52 -3.20 0.39 -2.63
C VAL A 52 -3.50 -0.87 -3.43
N VAL A 53 -2.90 -1.99 -3.05
CA VAL A 53 -3.21 -3.32 -3.60
C VAL A 53 -4.06 -4.14 -2.63
N ASN A 54 -4.50 -5.31 -3.10
CA ASN A 54 -5.19 -6.29 -2.25
C ASN A 54 -4.32 -6.70 -1.04
N ILE A 55 -5.00 -7.20 0.00
CA ILE A 55 -4.36 -7.70 1.21
C ILE A 55 -3.37 -8.82 0.87
N ASP A 56 -2.17 -8.73 1.46
CA ASP A 56 -1.03 -9.65 1.28
C ASP A 56 -0.54 -9.80 -0.17
N ALA A 57 -0.95 -8.92 -1.09
CA ALA A 57 -0.65 -9.03 -2.52
C ALA A 57 0.77 -8.48 -2.88
N ALA A 58 1.80 -8.95 -2.17
CA ALA A 58 3.17 -8.44 -2.32
C ALA A 58 3.80 -8.75 -3.68
N VAL A 59 3.54 -9.95 -4.23
CA VAL A 59 4.06 -10.35 -5.55
C VAL A 59 3.51 -9.48 -6.69
N PRO A 60 2.18 -9.35 -6.88
CA PRO A 60 1.66 -8.47 -7.93
C PRO A 60 2.02 -6.99 -7.71
N ALA A 61 2.14 -6.53 -6.45
CA ALA A 61 2.63 -5.19 -6.15
C ALA A 61 4.07 -4.97 -6.64
N ALA A 62 4.97 -5.93 -6.40
CA ALA A 62 6.33 -5.86 -6.88
C ALA A 62 6.40 -5.86 -8.42
N LEU A 63 5.60 -6.69 -9.08
CA LEU A 63 5.51 -6.71 -10.55
C LEU A 63 4.96 -5.40 -11.13
N TYR A 64 4.00 -4.78 -10.46
CA TYR A 64 3.47 -3.48 -10.85
C TYR A 64 4.54 -2.37 -10.77
N VAL A 65 5.28 -2.33 -9.66
CA VAL A 65 6.39 -1.37 -9.51
C VAL A 65 7.52 -1.66 -10.50
N ALA A 66 7.84 -2.92 -10.77
CA ALA A 66 8.84 -3.29 -11.76
C ALA A 66 8.47 -2.75 -13.15
N GLN A 67 7.20 -2.85 -13.55
CA GLN A 67 6.71 -2.27 -14.80
C GLN A 67 6.88 -0.74 -14.87
N TRP A 68 6.74 -0.04 -13.75
CA TRP A 68 6.96 1.41 -13.69
C TRP A 68 8.41 1.82 -13.88
N LEU A 69 9.34 0.93 -13.56
CA LEU A 69 10.78 1.17 -13.67
C LEU A 69 11.34 0.76 -15.05
N LEU A 70 10.51 0.19 -15.93
CA LEU A 70 10.93 -0.16 -17.29
C LEU A 70 11.22 1.10 -18.13
N PRO A 71 12.24 1.05 -19.02
CA PRO A 71 12.68 2.19 -19.81
C PRO A 71 11.61 2.70 -20.80
N ASP A 72 10.70 1.85 -21.27
CA ASP A 72 9.73 2.16 -22.34
C ASP A 72 8.34 2.57 -21.84
N ARG A 73 8.22 3.18 -20.66
CA ARG A 73 6.93 3.61 -20.13
C ARG A 73 6.32 4.73 -21.01
N PRO A 74 5.05 4.63 -21.46
CA PRO A 74 4.41 5.70 -22.20
C PRO A 74 4.36 6.97 -21.34
N SER A 75 4.81 8.09 -21.90
CA SER A 75 4.80 9.43 -21.27
C SER A 75 3.40 9.98 -21.11
#